data_AF-A0AAD7ZTN6-F1
#
_entry.id   AF-A0AAD7ZTN6-F1
#
_cell.length_a   1.000
_cell.length_b   1.000
_cell.length_c   1.000
_cell.angle_alpha   90.00
_cell.angle_beta   90.00
_cell.angle_gamma   90.00
#
_symmetry.space_group_name_H-M   'P 1'
#
loop_
_entity.id
_entity.type
_entity.pdbx_description
1 polymer ?
#
loop_
_entity_poly.entity_id
_entity_poly.type
_entity_poly.pdbx_seq_one_letter_code
_entity_poly.pdbx_strand_id
1 'polypeptide(L)' 'MAARDMRGGYSLGEHTLLVPNALFAENRRRLCERLKKNSLLPPKSFILLQGGDSVSLYDTDVDYNYFRQVS' A
#
# COMPACT_ATOMS: atom_id res chain seq x y z
N MET A 1 8.88 22.63 -17.55
CA MET A 1 9.25 21.23 -17.23
C MET A 1 9.42 21.12 -15.73
N ALA A 2 8.39 20.65 -15.02
CA ALA A 2 8.41 20.57 -13.56
C ALA A 2 9.38 19.47 -13.11
N ALA A 3 10.18 19.79 -12.09
CA ALA A 3 11.17 18.89 -11.50
C ALA A 3 10.50 17.58 -11.07
N ARG A 4 10.96 16.47 -11.63
CA ARG A 4 10.58 15.12 -11.22
C ARG A 4 11.15 14.90 -9.82
N ASP A 5 10.30 14.95 -8.79
CA ASP A 5 10.69 14.48 -7.45
C ASP A 5 11.21 13.05 -7.61
N MET A 6 12.45 12.83 -7.16
CA MET A 6 13.29 11.68 -7.52
C MET A 6 12.94 10.44 -6.68
N ARG A 7 11.63 10.18 -6.50
CA ARG A 7 11.09 9.02 -5.79
C ARG A 7 10.31 8.18 -6.79
N GLY A 8 10.51 6.87 -6.74
CA GLY A 8 9.75 5.93 -7.57
C GLY A 8 8.24 6.11 -7.44
N GLY A 9 7.50 5.72 -8.47
CA GLY A 9 6.04 5.78 -8.51
C GLY A 9 5.47 4.78 -9.49
N TYR A 10 4.20 4.44 -9.31
CA TYR A 10 3.48 3.53 -10.16
C TYR A 10 2.86 4.27 -11.35
N SER A 11 3.08 3.78 -12.56
CA SER A 11 2.48 4.29 -13.79
C SER A 11 2.36 3.13 -14.79
N LEU A 12 1.34 3.19 -15.65
CA LEU A 12 1.08 2.24 -16.73
C LEU A 12 1.50 2.77 -18.10
N GLY A 13 2.27 3.88 -18.16
CA GLY A 13 2.78 4.46 -19.40
C GLY A 13 2.31 5.89 -19.68
N GLU A 14 2.51 6.33 -20.92
CA GLU A 14 2.58 7.73 -21.36
C GLU A 14 1.41 8.63 -20.95
N HIS A 15 0.18 8.11 -20.94
CA HIS A 15 -1.02 8.88 -20.60
C HIS A 15 -1.69 8.44 -19.29
N THR A 16 -0.97 7.67 -18.47
CA THR A 16 -1.49 7.23 -17.17
C THR A 16 -0.93 8.10 -16.05
N LEU A 17 -1.73 8.33 -15.02
CA LEU A 17 -1.32 9.11 -13.86
C LEU A 17 -0.15 8.41 -13.17
N LEU A 18 0.97 9.12 -12.99
CA LEU A 18 2.04 8.68 -12.12
C LEU A 18 1.61 8.84 -10.66
N VAL A 19 1.48 7.72 -9.96
CA VAL A 19 1.16 7.67 -8.54
C VAL A 19 2.46 7.57 -7.74
N PRO A 20 2.87 8.60 -6.98
CA PRO A 20 4.14 8.60 -6.28
C PRO A 20 4.12 7.67 -5.06
N ASN A 21 5.23 6.97 -4.79
CA ASN A 21 5.36 6.13 -3.57
C ASN A 21 5.26 6.94 -2.28
N ALA A 22 5.51 8.26 -2.35
CA ALA A 22 5.35 9.19 -1.24
C ALA A 22 3.93 9.18 -0.66
N LEU A 23 2.90 8.88 -1.48
CA LEU A 23 1.52 8.74 -1.04
C LEU A 23 1.39 7.70 0.10
N PHE A 24 1.97 6.52 -0.09
CA PHE A 24 1.88 5.44 0.91
C PHE A 24 2.76 5.70 2.13
N ALA A 25 3.91 6.37 1.96
CA ALA A 25 4.75 6.79 3.08
C ALA A 25 4.02 7.78 4.00
N GLU A 26 3.30 8.74 3.41
CA GLU A 26 2.49 9.71 4.13
C GLU A 26 1.32 9.04 4.87
N ASN A 27 0.66 8.05 4.25
CA ASN A 27 -0.39 7.27 4.93
C ASN A 27 0.13 6.55 6.19
N ARG A 28 1.31 5.90 6.10
CA ARG A 28 1.93 5.25 7.27
C ARG A 28 2.28 6.27 8.36
N ARG A 29 2.80 7.44 7.99
CA ARG A 29 3.10 8.53 8.95
C ARG A 29 1.83 8.96 9.70
N ARG A 30 0.74 9.25 8.97
CA ARG A 30 -0.54 9.67 9.54
C ARG A 30 -1.13 8.62 10.48
N LEU A 31 -1.05 7.34 10.11
CA LEU A 31 -1.50 6.23 10.95
C LEU A 31 -0.72 6.19 12.27
N CYS A 32 0.62 6.21 12.21
CA CYS A 32 1.47 6.21 13.39
C CYS A 32 1.20 7.43 14.30
N GLU A 33 1.03 8.61 13.73
CA GLU A 33 0.70 9.82 14.49
C GLU A 33 -0.65 9.72 15.21
N ARG A 34 -1.64 9.13 14.56
CA ARG A 34 -2.96 8.91 15.17
C ARG A 34 -2.89 7.87 16.29
N LEU A 35 -2.14 6.79 16.10
CA LEU A 35 -1.95 5.74 17.11
C LEU A 35 -1.18 6.23 18.34
N LYS A 36 -0.14 7.06 18.15
CA LYS A 36 0.62 7.66 19.27
C LYS A 36 -0.22 8.57 20.18
N LYS A 37 -1.33 9.10 19.69
CA LYS A 37 -2.28 9.89 20.50
C LYS A 37 -3.16 9.01 21.40
N ASN A 38 -3.20 7.69 21.16
CA ASN A 38 -3.91 6.75 22.01
C ASN A 38 -3.06 6.39 23.23
N SER A 39 -3.50 6.82 24.42
CA SER A 39 -2.81 6.58 25.69
C SER A 39 -2.73 5.10 26.09
N LEU A 40 -3.55 4.24 25.48
CA LEU A 40 -3.52 2.80 25.73
C LEU A 40 -2.42 2.07 24.96
N LEU A 41 -1.74 2.73 24.02
CA LEU A 41 -0.73 2.09 23.18
C LEU A 41 0.61 1.98 23.93
N PRO A 42 1.15 0.76 24.13
CA PRO A 42 2.46 0.59 24.76
C PRO A 42 3.59 1.21 23.91
N PRO A 43 4.65 1.74 24.55
CA PRO A 43 5.81 2.24 23.83
C PRO A 43 6.47 1.12 23.02
N LYS A 44 7.08 1.47 21.87
CA LYS A 44 7.78 0.53 20.97
C LYS A 44 6.89 -0.57 20.37
N SER A 45 5.59 -0.31 20.23
CA SER A 45 4.68 -1.19 19.49
C SER A 45 4.97 -1.18 17.98
N PHE A 46 4.70 -2.30 17.30
CA PHE A 46 4.81 -2.44 15.85
C PHE A 46 3.46 -2.80 15.24
N ILE A 47 3.24 -2.38 14.00
CA ILE A 47 2.04 -2.71 13.22
C ILE A 47 2.41 -3.84 12.27
N LEU A 48 1.71 -4.97 12.37
CA LEU A 48 1.84 -6.09 11.44
C LEU A 48 0.56 -6.14 10.59
N LEU A 49 0.72 -6.01 9.28
CA LEU A 49 -0.39 -6.13 8.31
C LEU A 49 -0.14 -7.36 7.45
N GLN A 50 -1.19 -8.16 7.25
CA GLN A 50 -1.17 -9.29 6.32
C GLN A 50 -1.56 -8.79 4.92
N GLY A 51 -0.79 -9.19 3.90
CA GLY A 51 -1.14 -8.95 2.50
C GLY A 51 -2.26 -9.87 2.03
N GLY A 52 -2.81 -9.61 0.84
CA GLY A 52 -3.69 -10.54 0.16
C GLY A 52 -2.93 -11.73 -0.41
N ASP A 53 -3.64 -12.84 -0.59
CA ASP A 53 -3.17 -14.05 -1.25
C ASP A 53 -3.92 -14.25 -2.58
N SER A 54 -3.30 -14.95 -3.54
CA SER A 54 -4.00 -15.41 -4.75
C SER A 54 -4.98 -16.53 -4.39
N VAL A 55 -6.12 -16.56 -5.09
CA VAL A 55 -7.17 -17.56 -4.85
C VAL A 55 -7.45 -18.26 -6.16
N SER A 56 -7.48 -19.60 -6.15
CA SER A 56 -7.82 -20.39 -7.32
C SER A 56 -9.32 -20.38 -7.62
N LEU A 57 -9.67 -20.47 -8.90
CA LEU A 57 -11.03 -20.65 -9.40
C LEU A 57 -11.45 -22.09 -9.13
N TYR A 58 -12.18 -22.30 -8.03
CA TYR A 58 -12.57 -23.62 -7.55
C TYR A 58 -11.34 -24.52 -7.35
N ASP A 59 -11.42 -25.77 -7.81
CA ASP A 59 -10.36 -26.77 -7.71
C ASP A 59 -9.45 -26.78 -8.96
N THR A 60 -9.47 -25.71 -9.76
CA THR A 60 -8.61 -25.58 -10.94
C THR A 60 -7.31 -24.86 -10.61
N ASP A 61 -6.33 -24.96 -11.50
CA ASP A 61 -5.07 -24.20 -11.47
C ASP A 61 -5.22 -22.77 -12.03
N VAL A 62 -6.43 -22.33 -12.36
CA VAL A 62 -6.74 -20.98 -12.85
C VAL A 62 -6.96 -20.06 -11.66
N ASP A 63 -6.43 -18.83 -11.69
CA ASP A 63 -6.69 -17.84 -10.64
C ASP A 63 -8.12 -17.26 -10.73
N TYR A 64 -8.83 -17.18 -9.59
CA TYR A 64 -10.11 -16.51 -9.43
C TYR A 64 -9.92 -14.99 -9.49
N ASN A 65 -10.05 -14.44 -10.70
CA ASN A 65 -9.66 -13.07 -11.06
C ASN A 65 -8.14 -12.82 -10.94
N TYR A 66 -7.66 -11.71 -11.52
CA TYR A 66 -6.30 -11.24 -11.29
C TYR A 66 -6.10 -10.88 -9.83
N PHE A 67 -4.91 -11.17 -9.29
CA PHE A 67 -4.57 -10.75 -7.94
C PHE A 67 -4.79 -9.23 -7.74
N ARG A 68 -5.54 -8.91 -6.69
CA ARG A 68 -5.80 -7.54 -6.23
C ARG A 68 -5.45 -7.48 -4.76
N GLN A 69 -4.53 -6.59 -4.41
CA GLN A 69 -4.14 -6.35 -3.02
C GLN A 69 -5.34 -5.88 -2.20
N VAL A 70 -5.40 -6.28 -0.92
CA VAL A 70 -6.41 -5.82 0.03
C VAL A 70 -6.30 -4.30 0.28
N SER A 71 -7.46 -3.66 0.49
CA SER A 71 -7.57 -2.21 0.74
C SER A 71 -6.98 -1.77 2.08
#